data_AF-A0A934UR53-F1
#
_entry.id   AF-A0A934UR53-F1
#
_cell.length_a   1.000
_cell.length_b   1.000
_cell.length_c   1.000
_cell.angle_alpha   90.00
_cell.angle_beta   90.00
_cell.angle_gamma   90.00
#
_symmetry.space_group_name_H-M   'P 1'
#
loop_
_entity.id
_entity.type
_entity.pdbx_description
1 polymer ?
#
loop_
_entity_poly.entity_id
_entity_poly.type
_entity_poly.pdbx_seq_one_letter_code
_entity_poly.pdbx_strand_id
1 'polypeptide(L)'
;MTYCVGIKLNAGLVFLSDSRTNAGVDHISTFRKMIVYERANDRFMVLLTAGNLSISQSVREILQVEQLKDADGKEPITIWNARSMFDAARVLGQAVRHVYDRDAAALKASGVEFNISLIFGGQIRGEGMRLFSVYSAGNFIEATSETPYFQIGESKYGKPVLDRVITPQTPLAEAAKCALVSMDSTMKSNLSVGPPLDLCVYEVDRFQTDKMACLDHNNPYYRMLHTSWGQKLREVFDSLEDPVWDDAHTETPLLAQHPVHKPLKKITRPDERLI
;
A
#
# COMPACT_ATOMS: atom_id res chain seq x y z
N MET A 1 0.21 -9.55 -8.46
CA MET A 1 0.23 -10.59 -7.40
C MET A 1 0.90 -10.07 -6.14
N THR A 2 0.41 -8.97 -5.57
CA THR A 2 0.92 -8.38 -4.32
C THR A 2 -0.02 -7.24 -3.93
N TYR A 3 -0.27 -7.04 -2.64
CA TYR A 3 -0.78 -5.77 -2.12
C TYR A 3 -0.09 -5.45 -0.79
N CYS A 4 0.52 -4.26 -0.72
CA CYS A 4 1.07 -3.71 0.51
C CYS A 4 0.61 -2.25 0.71
N VAL A 5 0.49 -1.84 1.97
CA VAL A 5 0.13 -0.47 2.37
C VAL A 5 0.98 -0.01 3.54
N GLY A 6 1.45 1.23 3.48
CA GLY A 6 2.08 1.94 4.60
C GLY A 6 1.31 3.22 4.88
N ILE A 7 1.02 3.49 6.16
CA ILE A 7 0.22 4.62 6.62
C ILE A 7 1.05 5.40 7.65
N LYS A 8 1.14 6.72 7.48
CA LYS A 8 1.80 7.66 8.37
C LYS A 8 0.76 8.57 9.02
N LEU A 9 0.76 8.57 10.35
CA LEU A 9 -0.19 9.31 11.19
C LEU A 9 0.60 10.14 12.20
N ASN A 10 -0.06 11.07 12.88
CA ASN A 10 0.55 11.82 13.98
C ASN A 10 0.97 10.86 15.12
N ALA A 11 0.18 9.81 15.36
CA ALA A 11 0.41 8.85 16.44
C ALA A 11 1.50 7.81 16.14
N GLY A 12 1.85 7.59 14.87
CA GLY A 12 2.71 6.47 14.51
C GLY A 12 2.66 6.07 13.03
N LEU A 13 3.15 4.86 12.75
CA LEU A 13 3.11 4.23 11.43
C LEU A 13 2.36 2.89 11.49
N VAL A 14 1.65 2.54 10.42
CA VAL A 14 1.03 1.22 10.23
C VAL A 14 1.46 0.65 8.90
N PHE A 15 1.92 -0.60 8.90
CA PHE A 15 2.32 -1.33 7.70
C PHE A 15 1.56 -2.65 7.62
N LEU A 16 1.08 -2.98 6.41
CA LEU A 16 0.42 -4.25 6.14
C LEU A 16 0.86 -4.77 4.76
N SER A 17 1.19 -6.05 4.68
CA SER A 17 1.49 -6.72 3.41
C SER A 17 0.85 -8.10 3.33
N ASP A 18 0.38 -8.45 2.14
CA ASP A 18 0.04 -9.83 1.80
C ASP A 18 1.31 -10.66 1.51
N SER A 19 1.17 -11.98 1.31
CA SER A 19 2.34 -12.85 1.05
C SER A 19 2.20 -13.74 -0.20
N ARG A 20 1.01 -13.79 -0.83
CA ARG A 20 0.86 -14.49 -2.10
C ARG A 20 1.74 -13.84 -3.17
N THR A 21 2.55 -14.65 -3.84
CA THR A 21 3.55 -14.15 -4.79
C THR A 21 3.62 -15.04 -6.01
N ASN A 22 3.81 -14.43 -7.18
CA ASN A 22 4.14 -15.13 -8.41
C ASN A 22 5.66 -15.40 -8.48
N ALA A 23 6.06 -16.67 -8.47
CA ALA A 23 7.45 -17.10 -8.63
C ALA A 23 7.74 -17.71 -10.03
N GLY A 24 6.77 -17.66 -10.96
CA GLY A 24 6.88 -18.24 -12.29
C GLY A 24 5.55 -18.74 -12.81
N VAL A 25 5.52 -19.20 -14.06
CA VAL A 25 4.33 -19.87 -14.63
C VAL A 25 3.95 -21.03 -13.73
N ASP A 26 2.69 -21.05 -13.28
CA ASP A 26 2.11 -22.04 -12.35
C ASP A 26 2.74 -22.13 -10.95
N HIS A 27 3.65 -21.21 -10.59
CA HIS A 27 4.31 -21.19 -9.28
C HIS A 27 3.80 -20.03 -8.42
N ILE A 28 2.61 -20.24 -7.82
CA ILE A 28 2.08 -19.33 -6.79
C ILE A 28 2.52 -19.85 -5.42
N SER A 29 3.21 -19.02 -4.65
CA SER A 29 3.77 -19.40 -3.35
C SER A 29 3.67 -18.26 -2.33
N THR A 30 4.05 -18.56 -1.10
CA THR A 30 4.01 -17.63 0.03
C THR A 30 5.41 -17.09 0.30
N PHE A 31 5.60 -15.78 0.14
CA PHE A 31 6.84 -15.08 0.48
C PHE A 31 6.51 -13.83 1.29
N ARG A 32 7.26 -13.59 2.37
CA ARG A 32 7.11 -12.36 3.16
C ARG A 32 7.53 -11.15 2.33
N LYS A 33 6.70 -10.11 2.39
CA LYS A 33 6.93 -8.84 1.68
C LYS A 33 7.21 -7.68 2.62
N MET A 34 7.34 -7.95 3.91
CA MET A 34 7.70 -6.99 4.95
C MET A 34 9.00 -7.40 5.62
N ILE A 35 9.91 -6.45 5.79
CA ILE A 35 11.14 -6.61 6.58
C ILE A 35 11.23 -5.45 7.55
N VAL A 36 11.64 -5.74 8.78
CA VAL A 36 11.87 -4.76 9.83
C VAL A 36 13.37 -4.66 10.11
N TYR A 37 13.89 -3.44 10.09
CA TYR A 37 15.26 -3.10 10.51
C TYR A 37 15.17 -2.28 11.79
N GLU A 38 15.73 -2.80 12.87
CA GLU A 38 15.60 -2.18 14.19
C GLU A 38 16.95 -2.13 14.90
N ARG A 39 17.27 -0.97 15.47
CA ARG A 39 18.27 -0.81 16.52
C ARG A 39 17.58 -0.06 17.65
N ALA A 40 17.17 -0.81 18.67
CA ALA A 40 16.39 -0.29 19.79
C ALA A 40 16.98 1.01 20.35
N ASN A 41 16.08 1.94 20.68
CA ASN A 41 16.39 3.30 21.12
C ASN A 41 17.05 4.21 20.06
N ASP A 42 17.38 3.74 18.86
CA ASP A 42 18.04 4.56 17.84
C ASP A 42 17.24 4.66 16.54
N ARG A 43 16.84 3.54 15.95
CA ARG A 43 16.10 3.53 14.68
C ARG A 43 15.17 2.35 14.55
N PHE A 44 14.06 2.60 13.88
CA PHE A 44 13.10 1.60 13.44
C PHE A 44 12.72 1.89 11.99
N MET A 45 12.82 0.90 11.11
CA MET A 45 12.51 1.05 9.69
C MET A 45 11.83 -0.21 9.16
N VAL A 46 10.88 -0.03 8.25
CA VAL A 46 10.13 -1.11 7.60
C VAL A 46 10.25 -0.96 6.10
N LEU A 47 10.54 -2.06 5.42
CA LEU A 47 10.54 -2.17 3.96
C LEU A 47 9.41 -3.09 3.52
N LEU A 48 8.52 -2.59 2.66
CA LEU A 48 7.51 -3.38 1.96
C LEU A 48 7.89 -3.54 0.49
N THR A 49 7.71 -4.73 -0.07
CA THR A 49 8.10 -5.04 -1.45
C THR A 49 6.92 -5.43 -2.33
N ALA A 50 6.96 -5.02 -3.61
CA ALA A 50 6.07 -5.48 -4.67
C ALA A 50 6.81 -5.49 -6.02
N GLY A 51 6.28 -6.24 -6.97
CA GLY A 51 6.87 -6.41 -8.31
C GLY A 51 7.57 -7.75 -8.47
N ASN A 52 8.68 -7.77 -9.19
CA ASN A 52 9.42 -9.00 -9.46
C ASN A 52 10.11 -9.52 -8.18
N LEU A 53 9.84 -10.78 -7.84
CA LEU A 53 10.36 -11.41 -6.62
C LEU A 53 11.90 -11.45 -6.58
N SER A 54 12.57 -11.84 -7.68
CA SER A 54 14.04 -11.97 -7.69
C SER A 54 14.73 -10.61 -7.54
N ILE A 55 14.16 -9.57 -8.16
CA ILE A 55 14.63 -8.18 -8.01
C ILE A 55 14.44 -7.74 -6.55
N SER A 56 13.25 -7.92 -5.98
CA SER A 56 12.95 -7.47 -4.61
C SER A 56 13.82 -8.15 -3.56
N GLN A 57 14.09 -9.46 -3.72
CA GLN A 57 15.01 -10.19 -2.84
C GLN A 57 16.45 -9.70 -3.01
N SER A 58 16.91 -9.48 -4.24
CA SER A 58 18.25 -8.95 -4.50
C SER A 58 18.44 -7.56 -3.89
N VAL A 59 17.46 -6.67 -4.06
CA VAL A 59 17.50 -5.32 -3.46
C VAL A 59 17.55 -5.40 -1.94
N ARG A 60 16.78 -6.29 -1.31
CA ARG A 60 16.84 -6.51 0.14
C ARG A 60 18.23 -6.93 0.61
N GLU A 61 18.85 -7.90 -0.05
CA GLU A 61 20.17 -8.38 0.35
C GLU A 61 21.24 -7.30 0.13
N ILE A 62 21.20 -6.61 -1.00
CA ILE A 62 22.14 -5.52 -1.29
C ILE A 62 21.97 -4.36 -0.31
N LEU A 63 20.73 -4.01 0.06
CA LEU A 63 20.46 -2.91 1.01
C LEU A 63 21.22 -3.04 2.32
N GLN A 64 21.47 -4.26 2.80
CA GLN A 64 22.17 -4.51 4.06
C GLN A 64 23.66 -4.14 4.00
N VAL A 65 24.25 -4.13 2.80
CA VAL A 65 25.68 -3.90 2.57
C VAL A 65 25.97 -2.68 1.69
N GLU A 66 24.95 -2.10 1.06
CA GLU A 66 25.07 -0.97 0.14
C GLU A 66 25.60 0.28 0.85
N GLN A 67 26.51 0.97 0.18
CA GLN A 67 27.23 2.11 0.72
C GLN A 67 27.09 3.29 -0.23
N LEU A 68 26.39 4.32 0.23
CA LEU A 68 26.33 5.58 -0.47
C LEU A 68 27.54 6.43 -0.08
N LYS A 69 28.43 6.71 -1.04
CA LYS A 69 29.58 7.59 -0.83
C LYS A 69 29.08 8.99 -0.46
N ASP A 70 29.47 9.48 0.70
CA ASP A 70 29.25 10.87 1.08
C ASP A 70 30.26 11.74 0.31
N ALA A 71 29.83 12.92 -0.13
CA ALA A 71 30.80 13.92 -0.55
C ALA A 71 31.62 14.30 0.69
N ASP A 72 32.91 14.59 0.54
CA ASP A 72 33.83 15.00 1.62
C ASP A 72 34.57 13.89 2.39
N GLY A 73 34.66 12.65 1.87
CA GLY A 73 35.55 11.62 2.43
C GLY A 73 35.15 11.10 3.82
N LYS A 74 33.91 11.36 4.24
CA LYS A 74 33.30 10.79 5.44
C LYS A 74 33.02 9.30 5.25
N GLU A 75 32.76 8.60 6.35
CA GLU A 75 32.30 7.21 6.30
C GLU A 75 31.08 7.07 5.37
N PRO A 76 31.04 6.03 4.51
CA PRO A 76 29.91 5.79 3.64
C PRO A 76 28.61 5.62 4.42
N ILE A 77 27.52 6.13 3.85
CA ILE A 77 26.19 6.05 4.44
C ILE A 77 25.58 4.69 4.09
N THR A 78 25.10 4.00 5.12
CA THR A 78 24.37 2.73 5.09
C THR A 78 23.04 2.92 5.82
N ILE A 79 22.14 1.94 5.73
CA ILE A 79 20.91 1.97 6.53
C ILE A 79 21.16 2.01 8.05
N TRP A 80 22.34 1.57 8.51
CA TRP A 80 22.68 1.44 9.93
C TRP A 80 23.37 2.67 10.54
N ASN A 81 23.94 3.54 9.71
CA ASN A 81 24.55 4.81 10.13
C ASN A 81 23.91 6.04 9.46
N ALA A 82 22.86 5.86 8.63
CA ALA A 82 22.06 6.95 8.08
C ALA A 82 21.65 7.95 9.18
N ARG A 83 21.79 9.24 8.86
CA ARG A 83 21.53 10.36 9.78
C ARG A 83 20.07 10.82 9.72
N SER A 84 19.37 10.45 8.65
CA SER A 84 17.95 10.72 8.42
C SER A 84 17.29 9.58 7.65
N MET A 85 15.96 9.49 7.71
CA MET A 85 15.21 8.54 6.88
C MET A 85 15.37 8.84 5.39
N PHE A 86 15.64 10.10 5.00
CA PHE A 86 15.97 10.44 3.62
C PHE A 86 17.30 9.83 3.17
N ASP A 87 18.33 9.87 4.02
CA ASP A 87 19.59 9.20 3.73
C ASP A 87 19.39 7.69 3.56
N ALA A 88 18.62 7.06 4.45
CA ALA A 88 18.27 5.65 4.33
C ALA A 88 17.50 5.35 3.03
N ALA A 89 16.56 6.21 2.62
CA ALA A 89 15.85 6.08 1.34
C ALA A 89 16.79 6.25 0.13
N ARG A 90 17.82 7.10 0.22
CA ARG A 90 18.85 7.22 -0.83
C ARG A 90 19.70 5.97 -0.95
N VAL A 91 20.10 5.37 0.17
CA VAL A 91 20.80 4.07 0.18
C VAL A 91 19.93 3.00 -0.47
N LEU A 92 18.63 2.97 -0.15
CA LEU A 92 17.68 2.06 -0.81
C LEU A 92 17.56 2.31 -2.32
N GLY A 93 17.44 3.57 -2.74
CA GLY A 93 17.44 3.93 -4.15
C GLY A 93 18.73 3.49 -4.88
N GLN A 94 19.88 3.56 -4.20
CA GLN A 94 21.14 3.08 -4.74
C GLN A 94 21.18 1.55 -4.86
N ALA A 95 20.66 0.82 -3.87
CA ALA A 95 20.52 -0.64 -3.94
C ALA A 95 19.63 -1.07 -5.12
N VAL A 96 18.54 -0.34 -5.40
CA VAL A 96 17.70 -0.59 -6.58
C VAL A 96 18.50 -0.40 -7.89
N ARG A 97 19.27 0.68 -8.00
CA ARG A 97 20.11 0.95 -9.18
C ARG A 97 21.21 -0.10 -9.37
N HIS A 98 21.83 -0.55 -8.28
CA HIS A 98 22.81 -1.64 -8.33
C HIS A 98 22.19 -2.90 -8.96
N VAL A 99 21.02 -3.33 -8.49
CA VAL A 99 20.32 -4.49 -9.08
C VAL A 99 19.93 -4.23 -10.52
N TYR A 100 19.49 -3.01 -10.85
CA TYR A 100 19.18 -2.61 -12.21
C TYR A 100 20.38 -2.77 -13.15
N ASP A 101 21.54 -2.23 -12.77
CA ASP A 101 22.76 -2.28 -13.57
C ASP A 101 23.23 -3.73 -13.80
N ARG A 102 22.99 -4.61 -12.83
CA ARG A 102 23.33 -6.04 -12.90
C ARG A 102 22.38 -6.83 -13.81
N ASP A 103 21.06 -6.65 -13.64
CA ASP A 103 20.06 -7.61 -14.16
C ASP A 103 19.21 -7.06 -15.30
N ALA A 104 19.01 -5.75 -15.41
CA ALA A 104 17.99 -5.18 -16.30
C ALA A 104 18.23 -5.51 -17.78
N ALA A 105 19.50 -5.55 -18.23
CA ALA A 105 19.84 -5.91 -19.60
C ALA A 105 19.47 -7.36 -19.94
N ALA A 106 19.76 -8.30 -19.03
CA ALA A 106 19.43 -9.72 -19.20
C ALA A 106 17.92 -9.96 -19.15
N LEU A 107 17.23 -9.34 -18.18
CA LEU A 107 15.76 -9.41 -18.07
C LEU A 107 15.09 -8.92 -19.36
N LYS A 108 15.52 -7.77 -19.87
CA LYS A 108 15.00 -7.20 -21.11
C LYS A 108 15.24 -8.11 -22.31
N ALA A 109 16.40 -8.74 -22.41
CA ALA A 109 16.70 -9.71 -23.47
C ALA A 109 15.78 -10.95 -23.42
N SER A 110 15.28 -11.32 -22.23
CA SER A 110 14.28 -12.38 -22.03
C SER A 110 12.83 -11.90 -22.07
N GLY A 111 12.57 -10.65 -22.45
CA GLY A 111 11.21 -10.09 -22.53
C GLY A 111 10.57 -9.79 -21.18
N VAL A 112 11.36 -9.68 -20.11
CA VAL A 112 10.91 -9.35 -18.76
C VAL A 112 11.31 -7.91 -18.43
N GLU A 113 10.35 -7.11 -17.94
CA GLU A 113 10.62 -5.74 -17.52
C GLU A 113 11.22 -5.69 -16.10
N PHE A 114 12.15 -4.76 -15.87
CA PHE A 114 12.64 -4.47 -14.53
C PHE A 114 11.56 -3.69 -13.75
N ASN A 115 10.78 -4.42 -12.96
CA ASN A 115 9.66 -3.87 -12.21
C ASN A 115 9.79 -4.15 -10.72
N ILE A 116 9.93 -3.08 -9.93
CA ILE A 116 9.92 -3.11 -8.48
C ILE A 116 9.27 -1.84 -7.94
N SER A 117 8.47 -1.99 -6.90
CA SER A 117 7.91 -0.87 -6.16
C SER A 117 8.02 -1.17 -4.67
N LEU A 118 8.46 -0.18 -3.89
CA LEU A 118 8.76 -0.36 -2.48
C LEU A 118 8.07 0.73 -1.67
N ILE A 119 7.66 0.38 -0.45
CA ILE A 119 7.34 1.35 0.59
C ILE A 119 8.42 1.24 1.65
N PHE A 120 9.02 2.36 2.03
CA PHE A 120 10.04 2.41 3.05
C PHE A 120 9.69 3.48 4.07
N GLY A 121 9.52 3.11 5.33
CA GLY A 121 9.11 4.05 6.37
C GLY A 121 9.65 3.70 7.73
N GLY A 122 9.71 4.68 8.62
CA GLY A 122 10.32 4.49 9.92
C GLY A 122 10.61 5.81 10.64
N GLN A 123 11.45 5.71 11.66
CA GLN A 123 11.94 6.83 12.42
C GLN A 123 13.38 6.58 12.87
N ILE A 124 14.22 7.61 12.73
CA ILE A 124 15.59 7.66 13.27
C ILE A 124 15.62 8.71 14.36
N ARG A 125 16.32 8.43 15.46
CA ARG A 125 16.46 9.34 16.60
C ARG A 125 16.92 10.72 16.14
N GLY A 126 16.20 11.75 16.58
CA GLY A 126 16.45 13.14 16.20
C GLY A 126 15.63 13.64 15.01
N GLU A 127 14.83 12.77 14.37
CA GLU A 127 13.93 13.11 13.27
C GLU A 127 12.50 12.62 13.56
N GLY A 128 11.51 13.26 12.94
CA GLY A 128 10.14 12.75 12.90
C GLY A 128 10.00 11.50 12.02
N MET A 129 8.85 10.84 12.11
CA MET A 129 8.54 9.68 11.27
C MET A 129 8.43 10.07 9.79
N ARG A 130 8.97 9.24 8.92
CA ARG A 130 8.93 9.45 7.46
C ARG A 130 8.53 8.17 6.74
N LEU A 131 7.87 8.33 5.60
CA LEU A 131 7.34 7.24 4.80
C LEU A 131 7.51 7.58 3.32
N PHE A 132 8.12 6.69 2.57
CA PHE A 132 8.51 6.88 1.17
C PHE A 132 7.91 5.80 0.28
N SER A 133 7.60 6.19 -0.96
CA SER A 133 7.33 5.26 -2.06
C SER A 133 8.52 5.32 -3.02
N VAL A 134 9.22 4.19 -3.20
CA VAL A 134 10.40 4.06 -4.07
C VAL A 134 10.02 3.33 -5.36
N TYR A 135 10.46 3.87 -6.49
CA TYR A 135 10.14 3.39 -7.83
C TYR A 135 11.31 2.60 -8.45
N SER A 136 11.04 1.89 -9.56
CA SER A 136 12.04 1.09 -10.30
C SER A 136 13.31 1.85 -10.71
N ALA A 137 13.24 3.18 -10.87
CA ALA A 137 14.41 4.02 -11.19
C ALA A 137 15.25 4.40 -9.95
N GLY A 138 14.88 3.91 -8.76
CA GLY A 138 15.53 4.20 -7.48
C GLY A 138 15.27 5.62 -6.96
N ASN A 139 14.42 6.40 -7.62
CA ASN A 139 13.89 7.66 -7.08
C ASN A 139 12.66 7.38 -6.20
N PHE A 140 12.26 8.36 -5.41
CA PHE A 140 11.18 8.20 -4.44
C PHE A 140 10.46 9.51 -4.17
N ILE A 141 9.23 9.40 -3.66
CA ILE A 141 8.45 10.48 -3.07
C ILE A 141 8.19 10.20 -1.59
N GLU A 142 7.81 11.23 -0.84
CA GLU A 142 7.50 11.14 0.59
C GLU A 142 6.03 11.44 0.88
N ALA A 143 5.48 10.75 1.88
CA ALA A 143 4.13 10.97 2.38
C ALA A 143 4.04 12.28 3.20
N THR A 144 3.02 13.06 2.90
CA THR A 144 2.70 14.31 3.61
C THR A 144 1.39 14.16 4.39
N SER A 145 0.94 15.22 5.05
CA SER A 145 -0.35 15.22 5.75
C SER A 145 -1.54 15.11 4.78
N GLU A 146 -1.39 15.66 3.57
CA GLU A 146 -2.38 15.61 2.49
C GLU A 146 -2.42 14.23 1.81
N THR A 147 -1.31 13.48 1.85
CA THR A 147 -1.22 12.11 1.32
C THR A 147 -0.51 11.22 2.35
N PRO A 148 -1.24 10.80 3.41
CA PRO A 148 -0.64 10.14 4.57
C PRO A 148 -0.38 8.65 4.38
N TYR A 149 -0.60 8.09 3.20
CA TYR A 149 -0.36 6.66 2.96
C TYR A 149 0.10 6.39 1.53
N PHE A 150 0.77 5.25 1.36
CA PHE A 150 1.13 4.70 0.06
C PHE A 150 0.65 3.27 -0.07
N GLN A 151 0.38 2.85 -1.30
CA GLN A 151 0.01 1.48 -1.65
C GLN A 151 0.88 1.01 -2.82
N ILE A 152 1.26 -0.26 -2.83
CA ILE A 152 2.01 -0.90 -3.92
C ILE A 152 1.36 -2.24 -4.29
N GLY A 153 1.50 -2.65 -5.56
CA GLY A 153 0.81 -3.82 -6.11
C GLY A 153 -0.64 -3.53 -6.54
N GLU A 154 -1.56 -4.46 -6.29
CA GLU A 154 -2.99 -4.41 -6.63
C GLU A 154 -3.78 -3.49 -5.68
N SER A 155 -3.48 -2.20 -5.74
CA SER A 155 -3.90 -1.21 -4.73
C SER A 155 -5.32 -0.65 -4.90
N LYS A 156 -5.91 -0.74 -6.10
CA LYS A 156 -7.14 -0.01 -6.46
C LYS A 156 -8.37 -0.45 -5.66
N TYR A 157 -8.49 -1.75 -5.36
CA TYR A 157 -9.66 -2.33 -4.69
C TYR A 157 -9.80 -1.87 -3.24
N GLY A 158 -8.67 -1.79 -2.54
CA GLY A 158 -8.62 -1.38 -1.14
C GLY A 158 -8.52 0.14 -0.92
N LYS A 159 -8.32 0.93 -1.98
CA LYS A 159 -8.15 2.39 -1.88
C LYS A 159 -9.37 3.13 -1.32
N PRO A 160 -10.63 2.83 -1.74
CA PRO A 160 -11.78 3.65 -1.36
C PRO A 160 -12.11 3.67 0.15
N VAL A 161 -11.70 2.66 0.92
CA VAL A 161 -11.88 2.70 2.39
C VAL A 161 -10.80 3.54 3.06
N LEU A 162 -9.57 3.50 2.54
CA LEU A 162 -8.48 4.35 3.02
C LEU A 162 -8.82 5.83 2.80
N ASP A 163 -9.28 6.19 1.59
CA ASP A 163 -9.71 7.56 1.25
C ASP A 163 -10.81 8.12 2.16
N ARG A 164 -11.66 7.24 2.72
CA ARG A 164 -12.81 7.64 3.56
C ARG A 164 -12.48 7.76 5.04
N VAL A 165 -11.47 7.03 5.53
CA VAL A 165 -11.23 6.83 6.97
C VAL A 165 -9.89 7.42 7.42
N ILE A 166 -8.86 7.35 6.59
CA ILE A 166 -7.50 7.71 7.00
C ILE A 166 -7.31 9.23 6.91
N THR A 167 -6.97 9.81 8.04
CA THR A 167 -6.52 11.20 8.21
C THR A 167 -5.28 11.21 9.11
N PRO A 168 -4.47 12.29 9.13
CA PRO A 168 -3.32 12.36 10.04
C PRO A 168 -3.66 12.16 11.53
N GLN A 169 -4.90 12.45 11.93
CA GLN A 169 -5.40 12.33 13.30
C GLN A 169 -5.97 10.95 13.64
N THR A 170 -6.14 10.06 12.65
CA THR A 170 -6.67 8.71 12.88
C THR A 170 -5.79 7.95 13.88
N PRO A 171 -6.35 7.34 14.94
CA PRO A 171 -5.58 6.54 15.89
C PRO A 171 -5.00 5.27 15.25
N LEU A 172 -3.86 4.78 15.76
CA LEU A 172 -3.17 3.60 15.21
C LEU A 172 -4.04 2.34 15.12
N ALA A 173 -4.87 2.09 16.15
CA ALA A 173 -5.76 0.93 16.16
C ALA A 173 -6.83 1.01 15.06
N GLU A 174 -7.34 2.22 14.79
CA GLU A 174 -8.31 2.44 13.72
C GLU A 174 -7.65 2.34 12.34
N ALA A 175 -6.45 2.88 12.16
CA ALA A 175 -5.70 2.74 10.92
C ALA A 175 -5.31 1.30 10.62
N ALA A 176 -4.90 0.50 11.62
CA ALA A 176 -4.64 -0.93 11.46
C ALA A 176 -5.90 -1.70 11.04
N LYS A 177 -7.03 -1.42 11.69
CA LYS A 177 -8.33 -1.97 11.29
C LYS A 177 -8.71 -1.57 9.86
N CYS A 178 -8.53 -0.30 9.48
CA CYS A 178 -8.80 0.19 8.13
C CYS A 178 -7.89 -0.49 7.08
N ALA A 179 -6.61 -0.70 7.38
CA ALA A 179 -5.69 -1.42 6.52
C ALA A 179 -6.15 -2.88 6.30
N LEU A 180 -6.65 -3.55 7.33
CA LEU A 180 -7.19 -4.91 7.23
C LEU A 180 -8.48 -4.98 6.42
N VAL A 181 -9.39 -4.00 6.56
CA VAL A 181 -10.59 -3.86 5.72
C VAL A 181 -10.21 -3.59 4.25
N SER A 182 -9.18 -2.77 4.03
CA SER A 182 -8.63 -2.52 2.70
C SER A 182 -8.10 -3.81 2.07
N MET A 183 -7.35 -4.62 2.82
CA MET A 183 -6.85 -5.93 2.39
C MET A 183 -7.98 -6.92 2.10
N ASP A 184 -9.00 -6.96 2.95
CA ASP A 184 -10.18 -7.81 2.78
C ASP A 184 -10.90 -7.55 1.45
N SER A 185 -11.17 -6.27 1.17
CA SER A 185 -11.78 -5.83 -0.08
C SER A 185 -10.95 -6.24 -1.29
N THR A 186 -9.63 -6.10 -1.20
CA THR A 186 -8.71 -6.50 -2.27
C THR A 186 -8.72 -8.01 -2.51
N MET A 187 -8.62 -8.83 -1.46
CA MET A 187 -8.61 -10.30 -1.61
C MET A 187 -9.94 -10.86 -2.13
N LYS A 188 -11.07 -10.22 -1.78
CA LYS A 188 -12.38 -10.59 -2.31
C LYS A 188 -12.51 -10.34 -3.81
N SER A 189 -11.80 -9.36 -4.36
CA SER A 189 -11.91 -8.94 -5.76
C SER A 189 -10.72 -9.35 -6.63
N ASN A 190 -9.59 -9.79 -6.06
CA ASN A 190 -8.38 -10.13 -6.80
C ASN A 190 -7.64 -11.31 -6.16
N LEU A 191 -7.66 -12.47 -6.81
CA LEU A 191 -7.04 -13.71 -6.34
C LEU A 191 -5.50 -13.67 -6.27
N SER A 192 -4.88 -12.64 -6.85
CA SER A 192 -3.43 -12.49 -6.84
C SER A 192 -2.89 -11.98 -5.51
N VAL A 193 -3.78 -11.59 -4.59
CA VAL A 193 -3.49 -11.15 -3.22
C VAL A 193 -4.02 -12.22 -2.27
N GLY A 194 -3.25 -12.54 -1.22
CA GLY A 194 -3.65 -13.60 -0.30
C GLY A 194 -2.82 -13.67 0.97
N PRO A 195 -3.39 -14.28 2.02
CA PRO A 195 -2.71 -14.44 3.30
C PRO A 195 -1.64 -15.55 3.25
N PRO A 196 -0.78 -15.68 4.28
CA PRO A 196 -0.73 -14.87 5.50
C PRO A 196 -0.46 -13.37 5.25
N LEU A 197 -0.96 -12.52 6.15
CA LEU A 197 -0.73 -11.09 6.16
C LEU A 197 0.25 -10.73 7.27
N ASP A 198 1.29 -9.97 6.97
CA ASP A 198 2.18 -9.38 7.99
C ASP A 198 1.67 -7.97 8.32
N LEU A 199 1.30 -7.73 9.59
CA LEU A 199 0.90 -6.43 10.13
C LEU A 199 1.97 -5.95 11.11
N CYS A 200 2.38 -4.69 10.99
CA CYS A 200 3.29 -4.04 11.92
C CYS A 200 2.76 -2.64 12.28
N VAL A 201 2.73 -2.33 13.57
CA VAL A 201 2.31 -1.03 14.10
C VAL A 201 3.45 -0.42 14.90
N TYR A 202 3.78 0.83 14.61
CA TYR A 202 4.84 1.58 15.26
C TYR A 202 4.27 2.82 15.93
N GLU A 203 4.58 3.05 17.20
CA GLU A 203 4.26 4.29 17.91
C GLU A 203 5.40 5.29 17.75
N VAL A 204 5.06 6.56 17.53
CA VAL A 204 6.03 7.65 17.44
C VAL A 204 6.99 7.67 18.65
N ASP A 205 8.26 7.95 18.38
CA ASP A 205 9.35 8.07 19.37
C ASP A 205 9.67 6.80 20.18
N ARG A 206 9.16 5.63 19.77
CA ARG A 206 9.53 4.34 20.42
C ARG A 206 10.85 3.76 19.96
N PHE A 207 11.20 3.97 18.68
CA PHE A 207 12.40 3.40 18.03
C PHE A 207 12.52 1.85 18.11
N GLN A 208 11.43 1.17 18.44
CA GLN A 208 11.28 -0.29 18.43
C GLN A 208 9.78 -0.64 18.43
N THR A 209 9.41 -1.86 18.05
CA THR A 209 8.03 -2.35 18.25
C THR A 209 7.95 -3.85 18.46
N ASP A 210 7.04 -4.25 19.35
CA ASP A 210 6.58 -5.62 19.53
C ASP A 210 5.20 -5.86 18.90
N LYS A 211 4.56 -4.81 18.36
CA LYS A 211 3.22 -4.86 17.75
C LYS A 211 3.26 -5.38 16.32
N MET A 212 3.64 -6.65 16.20
CA MET A 212 3.68 -7.39 14.95
C MET A 212 2.76 -8.60 15.01
N ALA A 213 2.04 -8.87 13.93
CA ALA A 213 1.16 -10.02 13.82
C ALA A 213 1.21 -10.63 12.42
N CYS A 214 1.17 -11.96 12.36
CA CYS A 214 0.96 -12.72 11.14
C CYS A 214 -0.49 -13.25 11.16
N LEU A 215 -1.30 -12.84 10.18
CA LEU A 215 -2.73 -13.12 10.13
C LEU A 215 -3.02 -14.05 8.95
N ASP A 216 -3.38 -15.29 9.23
CA ASP A 216 -3.89 -16.22 8.21
C ASP A 216 -5.43 -16.20 8.16
N HIS A 217 -6.02 -17.09 7.36
CA HIS A 217 -7.48 -17.24 7.28
C HIS A 217 -8.12 -17.69 8.61
N ASN A 218 -7.36 -18.29 9.51
CA ASN A 218 -7.85 -18.83 10.78
C ASN A 218 -7.73 -17.84 11.93
N ASN A 219 -7.01 -16.73 11.74
CA ASN A 219 -6.85 -15.71 12.76
C ASN A 219 -8.23 -15.20 13.25
N PRO A 220 -8.51 -15.29 14.55
CA PRO A 220 -9.86 -15.03 15.08
C PRO A 220 -10.29 -13.58 14.89
N TYR A 221 -9.36 -12.62 15.05
CA TYR A 221 -9.66 -11.21 14.84
C TYR A 221 -9.93 -10.93 13.36
N TYR A 222 -9.11 -11.48 12.46
CA TYR A 222 -9.30 -11.26 11.03
C TYR A 222 -10.62 -11.85 10.50
N ARG A 223 -11.00 -13.04 10.97
CA ARG A 223 -12.31 -13.65 10.66
C ARG A 223 -13.48 -12.80 11.15
N MET A 224 -13.40 -12.35 12.41
CA MET A 224 -14.42 -11.48 12.99
C MET A 224 -14.56 -10.18 12.18
N LEU A 225 -13.44 -9.56 11.78
CA LEU A 225 -13.44 -8.35 10.97
C LEU A 225 -14.09 -8.59 9.60
N HIS A 226 -13.68 -9.63 8.88
CA HIS A 226 -14.24 -9.99 7.57
C HIS A 226 -15.76 -10.20 7.62
N THR A 227 -16.23 -11.04 8.55
CA THR A 227 -17.66 -11.36 8.67
C THR A 227 -18.47 -10.14 9.08
N SER A 228 -18.02 -9.42 10.12
CA SER A 228 -18.77 -8.28 10.66
C SER A 228 -18.82 -7.12 9.65
N TRP A 229 -17.71 -6.85 8.95
CA TRP A 229 -17.67 -5.81 7.94
C TRP A 229 -18.60 -6.12 6.76
N GLY A 230 -18.56 -7.35 6.26
CA GLY A 230 -19.44 -7.79 5.17
C GLY A 230 -20.93 -7.69 5.54
N GLN A 231 -21.30 -8.12 6.75
CA GLN A 231 -22.66 -8.02 7.24
C GLN A 231 -23.11 -6.56 7.37
N LYS A 232 -22.29 -5.70 8.01
CA LYS A 232 -22.64 -4.29 8.22
C LYS A 232 -22.74 -3.50 6.92
N LEU A 233 -21.88 -3.77 5.94
CA LEU A 233 -22.02 -3.18 4.61
C LEU A 233 -23.34 -3.55 3.95
N ARG A 234 -23.79 -4.80 4.11
CA ARG A 234 -25.07 -5.24 3.55
C ARG A 234 -26.25 -4.55 4.24
N GLU A 235 -26.22 -4.48 5.58
CA GLU A 235 -27.25 -3.78 6.36
C GLU A 235 -27.37 -2.30 5.95
N VAL A 236 -26.23 -1.59 5.77
CA VAL A 236 -26.25 -0.20 5.30
C VAL A 236 -26.80 -0.10 3.88
N PHE A 237 -26.41 -1.00 2.98
CA PHE A 237 -26.92 -1.02 1.61
C PHE A 237 -28.44 -1.24 1.56
N ASP A 238 -28.95 -2.20 2.34
CA ASP A 238 -30.38 -2.51 2.42
C ASP A 238 -31.20 -1.40 3.10
N SER A 239 -30.54 -0.46 3.80
CA SER A 239 -31.19 0.70 4.41
C SER A 239 -31.32 1.92 3.48
N LEU A 240 -30.68 1.88 2.29
CA LEU A 240 -30.81 2.95 1.30
C LEU A 240 -32.17 2.85 0.60
N GLU A 241 -32.80 4.00 0.35
CA GLU A 241 -34.05 4.04 -0.41
C GLU A 241 -33.85 3.54 -1.84
N ASP A 242 -34.83 2.78 -2.34
CA ASP A 242 -34.82 2.31 -3.71
C ASP A 242 -34.92 3.50 -4.68
N PRO A 243 -34.21 3.47 -5.82
CA PRO A 243 -34.35 4.51 -6.83
C PRO A 243 -35.78 4.53 -7.40
N VAL A 244 -36.46 5.68 -7.26
CA VAL A 244 -37.81 5.91 -7.79
C VAL A 244 -37.72 6.42 -9.23
N TRP A 245 -38.40 5.71 -10.16
CA TRP A 245 -38.33 5.98 -11.61
C TRP A 245 -39.57 6.70 -12.17
N ASP A 246 -40.58 6.95 -11.34
CA ASP A 246 -41.83 7.61 -11.73
C ASP A 246 -42.01 8.96 -11.01
N ASP A 247 -43.16 9.59 -11.20
CA ASP A 247 -43.50 10.88 -10.58
C ASP A 247 -43.95 10.74 -9.10
N ALA A 248 -43.69 9.60 -8.46
CA ALA A 248 -44.01 9.43 -7.05
C ALA A 248 -43.23 10.45 -6.20
N HIS A 249 -43.89 11.00 -5.19
CA HIS A 249 -43.27 11.99 -4.31
C HIS A 249 -42.20 11.30 -3.43
N THR A 250 -40.93 11.65 -3.66
CA THR A 250 -39.78 11.26 -2.85
C THR A 250 -38.98 12.50 -2.48
N GLU A 251 -38.35 12.49 -1.31
CA GLU A 251 -37.45 13.55 -0.87
C GLU A 251 -36.10 13.51 -1.62
N THR A 252 -35.75 12.37 -2.25
CA THR A 252 -34.50 12.15 -2.99
C THR A 252 -34.76 11.63 -4.41
N PRO A 253 -35.25 12.47 -5.34
CA PRO A 253 -35.62 12.03 -6.68
C PRO A 253 -34.40 11.64 -7.54
N LEU A 254 -34.47 10.45 -8.16
CA LEU A 254 -33.50 10.01 -9.17
C LEU A 254 -33.63 10.85 -10.46
N LEU A 255 -34.86 11.10 -10.88
CA LEU A 255 -35.17 11.87 -12.08
C LEU A 255 -35.14 13.37 -11.75
N ALA A 256 -34.03 14.03 -12.08
CA ALA A 256 -33.87 15.47 -11.92
C ALA A 256 -33.68 16.15 -13.29
N GLN A 257 -34.32 17.31 -13.49
CA GLN A 257 -34.09 18.11 -14.69
C GLN A 257 -32.77 18.87 -14.55
N HIS A 258 -31.78 18.51 -15.36
CA HIS A 258 -30.52 19.26 -15.42
C HIS A 258 -30.49 20.18 -16.65
N PRO A 259 -30.18 21.48 -16.50
CA PRO A 259 -30.27 22.46 -17.60
C PRO A 259 -29.28 22.17 -18.74
N VAL A 260 -28.11 21.59 -18.44
CA VAL A 260 -27.05 21.32 -19.43
C VAL A 260 -27.03 19.87 -19.91
N HIS A 261 -27.49 18.92 -19.09
CA HIS A 261 -27.31 17.48 -19.33
C HIS A 261 -28.66 16.80 -19.30
N LYS A 262 -29.35 16.77 -20.45
CA LYS A 262 -30.67 16.14 -20.54
C LYS A 262 -30.54 14.62 -20.39
N PRO A 263 -31.53 13.95 -19.75
CA PRO A 263 -31.59 12.49 -19.72
C PRO A 263 -31.56 11.90 -21.14
N LEU A 264 -30.99 10.70 -21.26
CA LEU A 264 -30.98 9.95 -22.52
C LEU A 264 -32.43 9.71 -22.97
N LYS A 265 -32.70 10.02 -24.24
CA LYS A 265 -33.99 9.74 -24.88
C LYS A 265 -33.91 8.44 -25.65
N LYS A 266 -34.97 7.63 -25.59
CA LYS A 266 -35.13 6.48 -26.48
C LYS A 266 -35.39 7.00 -27.89
N ILE A 267 -34.61 6.53 -28.86
CA ILE A 267 -34.90 6.74 -30.28
C ILE A 267 -35.90 5.67 -30.69
N THR A 268 -37.14 6.09 -30.93
CA THR A 268 -38.26 5.24 -31.35
C THR A 268 -38.59 5.40 -32.83
N ARG A 269 -38.09 6.47 -33.46
CA ARG A 269 -38.29 6.72 -34.89
C ARG A 269 -37.00 7.15 -35.60
N PRO A 270 -36.82 6.84 -36.89
CA PRO A 270 -35.61 7.16 -37.64
C PRO A 270 -35.26 8.66 -37.72
N ASP A 271 -36.24 9.54 -37.51
CA ASP A 271 -36.12 10.99 -37.47
C ASP A 271 -35.65 11.55 -36.12
N GLU A 272 -35.64 10.74 -35.05
CA GLU A 272 -35.17 11.13 -33.70
C GLU A 272 -33.64 10.96 -33.54
N ARG A 273 -32.85 11.26 -34.58
CA ARG A 273 -31.39 11.06 -34.52
C ARG A 273 -30.73 11.96 -33.47
N LEU A 274 -29.77 11.40 -32.75
CA LEU A 274 -28.93 12.10 -31.76
C LEU A 274 -27.86 13.01 -32.40
N ILE A 275 -27.73 12.97 -33.74
CA ILE A 275 -26.85 13.78 -34.60
C ILE A 275 -27.62 14.20 -35.85
#